data_AF-A0A921GAP8-F1
#
_entry.id   AF-A0A921GAP8-F1
#
_cell.length_a   1.000
_cell.length_b   1.000
_cell.length_c   1.000
_cell.angle_alpha   90.00
_cell.angle_beta   90.00
_cell.angle_gamma   90.00
#
_symmetry.space_group_name_H-M   'P 1'
#
loop_
_entity.id
_entity.type
_entity.pdbx_description
1 polymer ?
#
loop_
_entity_poly.entity_id
_entity_poly.type
_entity_poly.pdbx_seq_one_letter_code
_entity_poly.pdbx_strand_id
1 'polypeptide(L)' 'MNLNLKEKMLSVAANLIHHVTVKNVNSACSALWGQPKEPVSLKRFKKHG' A
#
# COMPACT_ATOMS: atom_id res chain seq x y z
N MET A 1 3.25 -28.89 3.87
CA MET A 1 3.04 -27.54 3.28
C MET A 1 4.35 -26.76 3.39
N ASN A 2 5.01 -26.51 2.25
CA ASN A 2 6.32 -25.86 2.17
C ASN A 2 6.31 -24.49 2.87
N LEU A 3 7.19 -24.26 3.86
CA LEU A 3 7.34 -22.97 4.56
C LEU A 3 7.52 -21.80 3.59
N ASN A 4 8.28 -22.01 2.51
CA ASN A 4 8.51 -21.04 1.45
C ASN A 4 7.23 -20.60 0.70
N LEU A 5 6.20 -21.46 0.64
CA LEU A 5 4.93 -21.12 -0.01
C LEU A 5 4.10 -20.18 0.87
N LYS A 6 4.13 -20.42 2.19
CA LYS A 6 3.44 -19.57 3.17
C LYS A 6 4.05 -18.17 3.22
N GLU A 7 5.37 -18.06 3.21
CA GLU A 7 6.06 -16.75 3.18
C GLU A 7 5.80 -15.99 1.88
N LYS A 8 5.80 -16.68 0.73
CA LYS A 8 5.43 -16.06 -0.55
C LYS A 8 3.98 -15.55 -0.54
N MET A 9 3.04 -16.34 -0.03
CA MET A 9 1.65 -15.90 0.10
C MET A 9 1.51 -14.70 1.03
N LEU A 10 2.25 -14.69 2.14
CA LEU A 10 2.26 -13.57 3.08
C LEU A 10 2.79 -12.28 2.43
N SER A 11 3.88 -12.40 1.65
CA SER A 11 4.48 -11.28 0.92
C SER A 11 3.55 -10.72 -0.15
N VAL A 12 2.87 -11.59 -0.91
CA VAL A 12 1.86 -11.18 -1.90
C VAL A 12 0.68 -10.48 -1.22
N ALA A 13 0.16 -11.04 -0.12
CA ALA A 13 -0.93 -10.43 0.63
C ALA A 13 -0.53 -9.06 1.21
N ALA A 14 0.68 -8.94 1.78
CA ALA A 14 1.20 -7.68 2.28
C ALA A 14 1.30 -6.62 1.17
N ASN A 15 1.83 -6.98 0.01
CA ASN A 15 1.91 -6.07 -1.15
C ASN A 15 0.53 -5.67 -1.69
N LEU A 16 -0.44 -6.59 -1.67
CA LEU A 16 -1.80 -6.28 -2.10
C LEU A 16 -2.48 -5.30 -1.15
N ILE A 17 -2.43 -5.57 0.17
CA ILE A 17 -2.94 -4.67 1.20
C ILE A 17 -2.31 -3.29 1.05
N HIS A 18 -0.99 -3.25 0.86
CA HIS A 18 -0.24 -2.04 0.66
C HIS A 18 -0.75 -1.18 -0.49
N HIS A 19 -0.88 -1.78 -1.68
CA HIS A 19 -1.37 -1.09 -2.87
C HIS A 19 -2.79 -0.54 -2.68
N VAL A 20 -3.66 -1.33 -2.05
CA VAL A 20 -5.04 -0.91 -1.77
C VAL A 20 -5.07 0.25 -0.78
N THR A 21 -4.28 0.18 0.30
CA THR A 21 -4.18 1.26 1.29
C THR A 21 -3.68 2.55 0.65
N VAL A 22 -2.60 2.51 -0.14
CA VAL A 22 -2.06 3.71 -0.81
C VAL A 22 -3.10 4.34 -1.75
N LYS A 23 -3.79 3.53 -2.57
CA LYS A 23 -4.85 4.04 -3.47
C LYS A 23 -6.01 4.66 -2.70
N ASN A 24 -6.50 4.00 -1.66
CA ASN A 24 -7.65 4.49 -0.88
C ASN A 24 -7.30 5.77 -0.12
N VAL A 25 -6.12 5.84 0.52
CA VAL A 25 -5.72 7.05 1.24
C VAL A 25 -5.47 8.18 0.25
N ASN A 26 -4.83 7.94 -0.91
CA ASN A 26 -4.69 8.97 -1.94
C ASN A 26 -6.06 9.47 -2.47
N SER A 27 -6.99 8.56 -2.73
CA SER A 27 -8.35 8.90 -3.16
C SER A 27 -9.09 9.71 -2.10
N ALA A 28 -9.03 9.30 -0.83
CA ALA A 28 -9.64 10.03 0.28
C ALA A 28 -8.98 11.40 0.47
N CYS A 29 -7.66 11.48 0.30
CA CYS A 29 -6.92 12.73 0.43
C CYS A 29 -7.30 13.73 -0.68
N SER A 30 -7.43 13.23 -1.91
CA SER A 30 -7.92 13.99 -3.06
C SER A 30 -9.37 14.44 -2.87
N ALA A 31 -10.24 13.59 -2.32
CA ALA A 31 -11.66 13.90 -2.15
C ALA A 31 -11.93 14.90 -1.02
N LEU A 32 -11.24 14.77 0.11
CA LEU A 32 -11.48 15.57 1.32
C LEU A 32 -10.67 16.87 1.35
N TRP A 33 -9.45 16.87 0.81
CA TRP A 33 -8.55 18.03 0.86
C TRP A 33 -8.18 18.57 -0.52
N GLY A 34 -8.70 17.99 -1.61
CA GLY A 34 -8.40 18.45 -2.98
C GLY A 34 -6.92 18.32 -3.37
N GLN A 35 -6.14 17.52 -2.62
CA GLN A 35 -4.69 17.48 -2.80
C GLN A 35 -4.30 16.71 -4.07
N PRO A 36 -3.57 17.34 -5.01
CA PRO A 36 -3.08 16.67 -6.21
C PRO A 36 -1.85 15.79 -5.95
N LYS A 37 -1.23 15.89 -4.77
CA LYS A 37 0.01 15.19 -4.41
C LYS A 37 -0.21 14.25 -3.22
N GLU A 38 0.28 13.02 -3.37
CA GLU A 38 0.30 12.00 -2.33
C GLU A 38 0.95 12.53 -1.03
N PRO A 39 0.28 12.38 0.14
CA PRO A 39 0.81 12.86 1.41
C PRO A 39 2.15 12.20 1.75
N VAL A 40 3.06 12.97 2.34
CA VAL A 40 4.43 12.53 2.68
C VAL A 40 4.42 11.28 3.58
N SER A 41 3.39 11.13 4.42
CA SER A 41 3.18 9.96 5.27
C SER A 41 2.99 8.65 4.47
N LEU A 42 2.49 8.71 3.23
CA LEU A 42 2.34 7.56 2.34
C LEU A 42 3.63 7.20 1.59
N LYS A 43 4.60 8.11 1.47
CA LYS A 43 5.88 7.81 0.82
C LYS A 43 6.67 6.71 1.54
N ARG A 44 6.52 6.58 2.86
CA ARG A 44 7.19 5.53 3.65
C ARG A 44 6.75 4.13 3.24
N PHE A 45 5.54 4.04 2.69
CA PHE A 45 4.95 2.79 2.28
C PHE A 45 5.55 2.35 0.93
N LYS A 46 5.75 3.24 -0.05
CA LYS A 46 6.34 2.90 -1.36
C LYS A 46 7.77 2.32 -1.36
N LYS A 47 8.52 2.34 -0.25
CA LYS A 47 9.96 2.04 -0.23
C LYS A 47 10.31 0.54 -0.23
N HIS A 48 9.34 -0.36 -0.39
CA HIS A 48 9.53 -1.82 -0.35
C HIS A 48 8.92 -2.53 -1.58
N GLY A 49 9.06 -1.94 -2.76
CA GLY A 49 8.81 -2.60 -4.04
C GLY A 49 10.10 -3.14 -4.63
#